data_AF-A0A286DZG0-F1
#
_entry.id   AF-A0A286DZG0-F1
#
_cell.length_a   1.000
_cell.length_b   1.000
_cell.length_c   1.000
_cell.angle_alpha   90.00
_cell.angle_beta   90.00
_cell.angle_gamma   90.00
#
_symmetry.space_group_name_H-M   'P 1'
#
loop_
_entity.id
_entity.type
_entity.pdbx_description
1 polymer ?
#
loop_
_entity_poly.entity_id
_entity_poly.type
_entity_poly.pdbx_seq_one_letter_code
_entity_poly.pdbx_strand_id
1 'polypeptide(L)'
;MTHQPHRTDGRFADTFARKPARPRRGLLPGRRVYASVLWAVLTVAVITGSVRAVGAVFSDGEETDPVAAVAPPVPEPEPEPEPVPEPEPEPEPEPEPEPEPVPEPEPVPEPEPEPEPEPEPMADPEPGPVPAENVMLRNYATGRCLDIPGAGKGEPTGKVQQYRCLPEDDNQLWNLEVRYEDQGPGGVPLVQIRNALDGLCLDLPKYGARPLHTRVYEFTCDGTTEDNQLWWFDEQDNGTYWIRNYASNNVCLDVPGNRDDAEQLHLMIFTCTNTDDQEWDIVRPEDIGGSARQGGG
;
A
#
# COMPACT_ATOMS: atom_id res chain seq x y z
N MET A 1 -25.43 -79.45 13.99
CA MET A 1 -24.41 -78.47 14.39
C MET A 1 -23.12 -78.83 13.66
N THR A 2 -22.87 -78.19 12.53
CA THR A 2 -21.75 -78.49 11.63
C THR A 2 -21.05 -77.19 11.32
N HIS A 3 -19.78 -77.10 11.73
CA HIS A 3 -18.91 -75.94 11.59
C HIS A 3 -18.06 -76.14 10.33
N GLN A 4 -18.00 -75.14 9.45
CA GLN A 4 -17.20 -75.14 8.22
C GLN A 4 -16.19 -73.99 8.30
N PRO A 5 -14.91 -74.18 7.93
CA PRO A 5 -13.87 -73.17 8.10
C PRO A 5 -13.80 -72.19 6.91
N HIS A 6 -13.42 -70.95 7.22
CA HIS A 6 -13.22 -69.86 6.27
C HIS A 6 -12.01 -70.10 5.34
N ARG A 7 -12.23 -69.88 4.04
CA ARG A 7 -11.20 -69.81 2.99
C ARG A 7 -10.88 -68.33 2.75
N THR A 8 -9.61 -67.95 2.84
CA THR A 8 -9.11 -66.60 2.54
C THR A 8 -8.85 -66.45 1.04
N ASP A 9 -9.47 -65.45 0.41
CA ASP A 9 -9.31 -65.15 -1.02
C ASP A 9 -8.00 -64.42 -1.34
N GLY A 10 -7.28 -64.95 -2.33
CA GLY A 10 -5.98 -64.48 -2.81
C GLY A 10 -6.07 -63.23 -3.68
N ARG A 11 -6.03 -62.06 -3.06
CA ARG A 11 -6.05 -60.75 -3.73
C ARG A 11 -4.67 -60.16 -4.05
N PHE A 12 -3.68 -61.00 -4.37
CA PHE A 12 -2.30 -60.54 -4.64
C PHE A 12 -1.77 -60.89 -6.04
N ALA A 13 -2.54 -61.61 -6.88
CA ALA A 13 -2.04 -62.12 -8.16
C ALA A 13 -2.44 -61.31 -9.41
N ASP A 14 -3.28 -60.27 -9.30
CA ASP A 14 -3.79 -59.52 -10.46
C ASP A 14 -2.94 -58.31 -10.89
N THR A 15 -1.85 -58.01 -10.20
CA THR A 15 -1.13 -56.74 -10.40
C THR A 15 -0.08 -56.77 -11.53
N PHE A 16 0.26 -57.93 -12.11
CA PHE A 16 1.40 -58.03 -13.04
C PHE A 16 1.06 -58.40 -14.50
N ALA A 17 -0.23 -58.43 -14.88
CA ALA A 17 -0.65 -58.80 -16.24
C ALA A 17 -0.90 -57.60 -17.19
N ARG A 18 -0.09 -56.53 -17.14
CA ARG A 18 -0.18 -55.43 -18.13
C ARG A 18 1.00 -55.47 -19.10
N LYS A 19 0.70 -55.72 -20.39
CA LYS A 19 1.64 -55.75 -21.52
C LYS A 19 2.45 -54.45 -21.64
N PRO A 20 3.73 -54.48 -22.05
CA PRO A 20 4.51 -53.27 -22.30
C PRO A 20 4.02 -52.53 -23.54
N ALA A 21 3.87 -51.20 -23.43
CA ALA A 21 3.48 -50.32 -24.51
C ALA A 21 4.64 -50.12 -25.52
N ARG A 22 4.33 -50.15 -26.83
CA ARG A 22 5.29 -49.86 -27.91
C ARG A 22 5.68 -48.36 -27.88
N PRO A 23 6.96 -48.00 -28.10
CA PRO A 23 7.37 -46.60 -28.19
C PRO A 23 6.82 -45.95 -29.47
N ARG A 24 6.23 -44.75 -29.34
CA ARG A 24 5.82 -43.94 -30.49
C ARG A 24 7.04 -43.25 -31.10
N ARG A 25 7.16 -43.39 -32.44
CA ARG A 25 8.13 -42.73 -33.32
C ARG A 25 8.18 -41.21 -33.09
N GLY A 26 9.38 -40.64 -33.28
CA GLY A 26 9.76 -39.27 -32.93
C GLY A 26 8.86 -38.16 -33.45
N LEU A 27 8.76 -37.10 -32.64
CA LEU A 27 8.14 -35.84 -33.00
C LEU A 27 9.00 -35.11 -34.03
N LEU A 28 8.57 -35.12 -35.29
CA LEU A 28 8.85 -33.99 -36.17
C LEU A 28 7.85 -32.88 -35.80
N PRO A 29 8.29 -31.64 -35.53
CA PRO A 29 7.39 -30.55 -35.15
C PRO A 29 6.40 -30.27 -36.29
N GLY A 30 5.12 -30.27 -35.93
CA GLY A 30 4.02 -30.13 -36.88
C GLY A 30 3.99 -28.77 -37.59
N ARG A 31 3.38 -28.74 -38.77
CA ARG A 31 3.18 -27.61 -39.70
C ARG A 31 2.72 -26.27 -39.06
N ARG A 32 2.22 -26.29 -37.83
CA ARG A 32 1.84 -25.11 -37.04
C ARG A 32 3.05 -24.33 -36.48
N VAL A 33 4.17 -25.00 -36.21
CA VAL A 33 5.41 -24.38 -35.72
C VAL A 33 6.10 -23.56 -36.82
N TYR A 34 5.99 -23.99 -38.08
CA TYR A 34 6.53 -23.22 -39.22
C TYR A 34 5.75 -21.92 -39.49
N ALA A 35 4.44 -21.89 -39.21
CA ALA A 35 3.61 -20.71 -39.40
C ALA A 35 3.90 -19.61 -38.36
N SER A 36 4.23 -19.97 -37.12
CA SER A 36 4.57 -19.01 -36.05
C SER A 36 5.96 -18.38 -36.24
N VAL A 37 6.94 -19.13 -36.76
CA VAL A 37 8.26 -18.56 -37.10
C VAL A 37 8.18 -17.58 -38.28
N LEU A 38 7.37 -17.88 -39.31
CA LEU A 38 7.15 -16.97 -40.44
C LEU A 38 6.45 -15.66 -40.04
N TRP A 39 5.50 -15.71 -39.10
CA TRP A 39 4.83 -14.51 -38.58
C TRP A 39 5.76 -13.62 -37.76
N ALA A 40 6.66 -14.21 -36.96
CA ALA A 40 7.63 -13.45 -36.17
C ALA A 40 8.67 -12.72 -37.03
N VAL A 41 9.08 -13.28 -38.17
CA VAL A 41 10.00 -12.62 -39.11
C VAL A 41 9.32 -11.46 -39.84
N LEU A 42 8.03 -11.60 -40.19
CA LEU A 42 7.25 -10.54 -40.85
C LEU A 42 6.97 -9.35 -39.92
N THR A 43 6.71 -9.56 -38.64
CA THR A 43 6.49 -8.45 -37.68
C THR A 43 7.77 -7.65 -37.43
N VAL A 44 8.93 -8.31 -37.33
CA VAL A 44 10.22 -7.61 -37.19
C VAL A 44 10.52 -6.74 -38.41
N ALA A 45 10.28 -7.23 -39.64
CA ALA A 45 10.54 -6.46 -40.86
C ALA A 45 9.69 -5.18 -40.99
N VAL A 46 8.44 -5.17 -40.49
CA VAL A 46 7.57 -3.99 -40.49
C VAL A 46 8.06 -2.93 -39.49
N ILE A 47 8.59 -3.34 -38.34
CA ILE A 47 9.11 -2.43 -37.31
C ILE A 47 10.41 -1.76 -37.78
N THR A 48 11.34 -2.49 -38.42
CA THR A 48 12.57 -1.87 -38.94
C THR A 48 12.35 -1.01 -40.18
N GLY A 49 11.27 -1.24 -40.94
CA GLY A 49 10.89 -0.43 -42.10
C GLY A 49 10.28 0.92 -41.73
N SER A 50 9.54 1.01 -40.63
CA SER A 50 8.84 2.23 -40.20
C SER A 50 9.76 3.26 -39.52
N VAL A 51 10.87 2.84 -38.91
CA VAL A 51 11.87 3.76 -38.33
C VAL A 51 12.63 4.56 -39.40
N ARG A 52 12.72 4.08 -40.65
CA ARG A 52 13.38 4.81 -41.75
C ARG A 52 12.49 5.82 -42.49
N ALA A 53 11.17 5.77 -42.31
CA ALA A 53 10.24 6.70 -42.96
C ALA A 53 9.99 8.00 -42.15
N VAL A 54 10.19 7.97 -40.83
CA VAL A 54 9.97 9.14 -39.95
C VAL A 54 11.15 10.12 -39.98
N GLY A 55 12.37 9.66 -40.28
CA GLY A 55 13.57 10.51 -40.35
C GLY A 55 13.65 11.45 -41.56
N ALA A 56 12.71 11.36 -42.52
CA ALA A 56 12.73 12.14 -43.75
C ALA A 56 11.68 13.28 -43.81
N VAL A 57 10.89 13.48 -42.74
CA VAL A 57 9.75 14.43 -42.75
C VAL A 57 9.97 15.68 -41.88
N PHE A 58 11.09 15.76 -41.15
CA PHE A 58 11.43 16.93 -40.34
C PHE A 58 12.81 17.47 -40.75
N SER A 59 12.87 18.09 -41.92
CA SER A 59 14.03 18.85 -42.36
C SER A 59 13.56 20.08 -43.14
N ASP A 60 13.03 21.05 -42.40
CA ASP A 60 13.04 22.46 -42.79
C ASP A 60 13.45 23.25 -41.54
N GLY A 61 14.76 23.39 -41.38
CA GLY A 61 15.38 24.23 -40.36
C GLY A 61 15.44 25.67 -40.88
N GLU A 62 14.64 26.54 -40.26
CA GLU A 62 14.65 27.97 -40.48
C GLU A 62 15.93 28.58 -39.89
N GLU A 63 16.63 29.30 -40.75
CA GLU A 63 17.88 30.01 -40.55
C GLU A 63 17.63 31.23 -39.64
N THR A 64 18.25 31.28 -38.46
CA THR A 64 18.35 32.50 -37.65
C THR A 64 19.79 32.74 -37.24
N ASP A 65 20.30 33.90 -37.66
CA ASP A 65 21.64 34.42 -37.43
C ASP A 65 22.01 34.48 -35.93
N PRO A 66 23.19 33.98 -35.52
CA PRO A 66 23.75 34.33 -34.22
C PRO A 66 24.44 35.70 -34.29
N VAL A 67 23.85 36.67 -33.59
CA VAL A 67 24.45 37.98 -33.31
C VAL A 67 25.76 37.78 -32.54
N ALA A 68 26.84 38.31 -33.10
CA ALA A 68 28.17 38.37 -32.51
C ALA A 68 28.16 39.13 -31.17
N ALA A 69 28.28 38.40 -30.05
CA ALA A 69 28.61 38.96 -28.76
C ALA A 69 30.13 38.86 -28.53
N VAL A 70 30.77 40.02 -28.49
CA VAL A 70 32.20 40.21 -28.19
C VAL A 70 32.48 39.71 -26.78
N ALA A 71 33.35 38.70 -26.65
CA ALA A 71 33.88 38.23 -25.39
C ALA A 71 34.84 39.27 -24.76
N PRO A 72 34.69 39.63 -23.47
CA PRO A 72 35.78 40.27 -22.72
C PRO A 72 36.84 39.22 -22.34
N PRO A 73 38.13 39.62 -22.21
CA PRO A 73 39.19 38.69 -21.81
C PRO A 73 38.98 38.21 -20.36
N VAL A 74 39.01 36.90 -20.17
CA VAL A 74 39.01 36.23 -18.88
C VAL A 74 40.38 36.47 -18.21
N PRO A 75 40.44 37.01 -16.97
CA PRO A 75 41.70 37.16 -16.25
C PRO A 75 42.26 35.78 -15.84
N GLU A 76 43.58 35.63 -15.94
CA GLU A 76 44.33 34.44 -15.50
C GLU A 76 44.09 34.18 -14.00
N PRO A 77 43.93 32.92 -13.57
CA PRO A 77 43.78 32.60 -12.15
C PRO A 77 45.09 32.87 -11.40
N GLU A 78 44.99 33.61 -10.30
CA GLU A 78 46.08 33.81 -9.33
C GLU A 78 46.52 32.46 -8.74
N PRO A 79 47.82 32.29 -8.43
CA PRO A 79 48.33 31.03 -7.89
C PRO A 79 47.73 30.72 -6.51
N GLU A 80 47.31 29.45 -6.34
CA GLU A 80 46.83 28.92 -5.06
C GLU A 80 47.91 29.09 -3.97
N PRO A 81 47.55 29.54 -2.76
CA PRO A 81 48.49 29.67 -1.66
C PRO A 81 49.00 28.31 -1.20
N GLU A 82 50.31 28.22 -0.98
CA GLU A 82 50.98 27.04 -0.42
C GLU A 82 50.37 26.65 0.95
N PRO A 83 50.20 25.34 1.22
CA PRO A 83 49.61 24.89 2.48
C PRO A 83 50.50 25.27 3.67
N VAL A 84 49.90 25.97 4.63
CA VAL A 84 50.51 26.29 5.92
C VAL A 84 50.75 24.97 6.68
N PRO A 85 51.94 24.75 7.29
CA PRO A 85 52.22 23.53 8.02
C PRO A 85 51.24 23.32 9.19
N GLU A 86 50.72 22.10 9.30
CA GLU A 86 49.91 21.67 10.45
C GLU A 86 50.70 21.83 11.76
N PRO A 87 50.08 22.35 12.82
CA PRO A 87 50.73 22.44 14.12
C PRO A 87 51.00 21.04 14.69
N GLU A 88 52.19 20.86 15.25
CA GLU A 88 52.56 19.65 16.00
C GLU A 88 51.57 19.43 17.16
N PRO A 89 51.16 18.18 17.42
CA PRO A 89 50.25 17.88 18.52
C PRO A 89 50.90 18.20 19.87
N GLU A 90 50.18 18.93 20.71
CA GLU A 90 50.56 19.15 22.10
C GLU A 90 50.64 17.80 22.85
N PRO A 91 51.60 17.63 23.78
CA PRO A 91 51.75 16.40 24.52
C PRO A 91 50.53 16.13 25.41
N GLU A 92 50.05 14.89 25.37
CA GLU A 92 49.00 14.40 26.26
C GLU A 92 49.41 14.58 27.74
N PRO A 93 48.52 15.07 28.60
CA PRO A 93 48.81 15.19 30.02
C PRO A 93 48.99 13.81 30.66
N GLU A 94 50.02 13.68 31.51
CA GLU A 94 50.25 12.49 32.33
C GLU A 94 49.01 12.22 33.21
N PRO A 95 48.58 10.94 33.33
CA PRO A 95 47.43 10.60 34.15
C PRO A 95 47.73 10.85 35.64
N GLU A 96 46.82 11.57 36.30
CA GLU A 96 46.84 11.72 37.75
C GLU A 96 46.73 10.35 38.46
N PRO A 97 47.39 10.17 39.61
CA PRO A 97 47.35 8.90 40.33
C PRO A 97 45.95 8.57 40.82
N GLU A 98 45.53 7.32 40.59
CA GLU A 98 44.26 6.79 41.07
C GLU A 98 44.19 6.89 42.60
N PRO A 99 43.07 7.40 43.16
CA PRO A 99 42.88 7.45 44.60
C PRO A 99 42.76 6.03 45.19
N GLU A 100 43.41 5.81 46.33
CA GLU A 100 43.31 4.56 47.08
C GLU A 100 41.83 4.24 47.43
N PRO A 101 41.41 2.97 47.32
CA PRO A 101 40.04 2.57 47.58
C PRO A 101 39.70 2.79 49.06
N VAL A 102 38.66 3.58 49.30
CA VAL A 102 38.04 3.76 50.61
C VAL A 102 37.40 2.43 51.03
N PRO A 103 37.58 1.95 52.27
CA PRO A 103 37.01 0.70 52.72
C PRO A 103 35.48 0.68 52.55
N GLU A 104 34.98 -0.42 51.98
CA GLU A 104 33.55 -0.64 51.77
C GLU A 104 32.79 -0.60 53.10
N PRO A 105 31.67 0.14 53.18
CA PRO A 105 30.79 0.08 54.34
C PRO A 105 30.16 -1.31 54.47
N GLU A 106 30.05 -1.79 55.71
CA GLU A 106 29.38 -3.06 56.01
C GLU A 106 27.93 -3.04 55.47
N PRO A 107 27.45 -4.16 54.89
CA PRO A 107 26.12 -4.21 54.31
C PRO A 107 25.06 -4.03 55.40
N VAL A 108 24.28 -2.95 55.25
CA VAL A 108 23.06 -2.73 56.04
C VAL A 108 22.07 -3.84 55.65
N PRO A 109 21.42 -4.51 56.62
CA PRO A 109 20.45 -5.56 56.32
C PRO A 109 19.36 -5.03 55.38
N GLU A 110 19.16 -5.76 54.27
CA GLU A 110 18.12 -5.43 53.30
C GLU A 110 16.75 -5.44 53.98
N PRO A 111 15.95 -4.37 53.82
CA PRO A 111 14.57 -4.39 54.27
C PRO A 111 13.82 -5.51 53.55
N GLU A 112 12.98 -6.23 54.29
CA GLU A 112 12.08 -7.22 53.70
C GLU A 112 11.27 -6.56 52.57
N PRO A 113 11.16 -7.21 51.39
CA PRO A 113 10.45 -6.64 50.27
C PRO A 113 9.00 -6.38 50.67
N GLU A 114 8.58 -5.12 50.58
CA GLU A 114 7.17 -4.76 50.68
C GLU A 114 6.39 -5.56 49.62
N PRO A 115 5.18 -6.05 49.95
CA PRO A 115 4.36 -6.79 49.01
C PRO A 115 4.15 -5.94 47.75
N GLU A 116 4.52 -6.49 46.60
CA GLU A 116 4.27 -5.85 45.31
C GLU A 116 2.78 -5.50 45.22
N PRO A 117 2.43 -4.25 44.85
CA PRO A 117 1.04 -3.89 44.63
C PRO A 117 0.46 -4.82 43.57
N GLU A 118 -0.70 -5.42 43.86
CA GLU A 118 -1.46 -6.16 42.86
C GLU A 118 -1.61 -5.27 41.63
N PRO A 119 -1.33 -5.78 40.41
CA PRO A 119 -1.42 -5.00 39.21
C PRO A 119 -2.83 -4.43 39.10
N GLU A 120 -2.93 -3.10 39.10
CA GLU A 120 -4.20 -2.44 38.81
C GLU A 120 -4.72 -3.00 37.47
N PRO A 121 -6.02 -3.32 37.37
CA PRO A 121 -6.58 -3.75 36.10
C PRO A 121 -6.29 -2.67 35.07
N MET A 122 -5.45 -3.02 34.08
CA MET A 122 -5.21 -2.15 32.93
C MET A 122 -6.58 -1.74 32.40
N ALA A 123 -6.84 -0.44 32.40
CA ALA A 123 -8.04 0.09 31.76
C ALA A 123 -8.12 -0.52 30.37
N ASP A 124 -9.28 -1.11 30.06
CA ASP A 124 -9.61 -1.56 28.71
C ASP A 124 -9.25 -0.40 27.77
N PRO A 125 -8.34 -0.59 26.78
CA PRO A 125 -7.99 0.49 25.87
C PRO A 125 -9.30 1.04 25.30
N GLU A 126 -9.44 2.38 25.30
CA GLU A 126 -10.59 3.00 24.65
C GLU A 126 -10.76 2.36 23.27
N PRO A 127 -11.96 1.88 22.91
CA PRO A 127 -12.15 1.19 21.65
C PRO A 127 -11.67 2.11 20.54
N GLY A 128 -10.62 1.68 19.84
CA GLY A 128 -10.02 2.43 18.74
C GLY A 128 -11.04 2.70 17.63
N PRO A 129 -10.69 3.52 16.62
CA PRO A 129 -11.58 3.89 15.52
C PRO A 129 -12.03 2.71 14.65
N VAL A 130 -11.44 1.53 14.85
CA VAL A 130 -11.68 0.28 14.13
C VAL A 130 -11.72 -0.87 15.15
N PRO A 131 -12.66 -1.83 15.05
CA PRO A 131 -13.72 -1.94 14.04
C PRO A 131 -14.81 -0.87 14.22
N ALA A 132 -15.47 -0.52 13.12
CA ALA A 132 -16.62 0.40 13.14
C ALA A 132 -17.67 -0.02 12.12
N GLU A 133 -18.94 0.27 12.40
CA GLU A 133 -20.06 -0.06 11.51
C GLU A 133 -20.87 1.19 11.17
N ASN A 134 -21.36 1.24 9.93
CA ASN A 134 -22.20 2.32 9.40
C ASN A 134 -21.59 3.72 9.59
N VAL A 135 -20.28 3.83 9.40
CA VAL A 135 -19.57 5.12 9.44
C VAL A 135 -19.49 5.72 8.04
N MET A 136 -19.31 7.04 7.98
CA MET A 136 -18.94 7.73 6.75
C MET A 136 -17.44 8.04 6.79
N LEU A 137 -16.77 7.89 5.65
CA LEU A 137 -15.38 8.31 5.48
C LEU A 137 -15.39 9.68 4.81
N ARG A 138 -15.24 10.75 5.59
CA ARG A 138 -15.28 12.12 5.08
C ARG A 138 -13.86 12.60 4.82
N ASN A 139 -13.56 12.97 3.60
CA ASN A 139 -12.30 13.62 3.27
C ASN A 139 -12.16 14.93 4.04
N TYR A 140 -11.06 15.07 4.78
CA TYR A 140 -10.81 16.21 5.65
C TYR A 140 -10.62 17.51 4.86
N ALA A 141 -9.97 17.45 3.70
CA ALA A 141 -9.67 18.63 2.90
C ALA A 141 -10.87 19.14 2.09
N THR A 142 -11.67 18.23 1.51
CA THR A 142 -12.79 18.58 0.62
C THR A 142 -14.15 18.57 1.32
N GLY A 143 -14.24 17.99 2.53
CA GLY A 143 -15.48 17.84 3.28
C GLY A 143 -16.50 16.88 2.65
N ARG A 144 -16.09 16.13 1.61
CA ARG A 144 -16.94 15.17 0.88
C ARG A 144 -16.74 13.76 1.42
N CYS A 145 -17.77 12.93 1.28
CA CYS A 145 -17.78 11.57 1.75
C CYS A 145 -17.40 10.60 0.63
N LEU A 146 -16.78 9.49 1.02
CA LEU A 146 -16.58 8.32 0.17
C LEU A 146 -17.95 7.76 -0.24
N ASP A 147 -18.15 7.65 -1.54
CA ASP A 147 -19.46 7.50 -2.17
C ASP A 147 -19.41 6.51 -3.33
N ILE A 148 -20.52 5.80 -3.53
CA ILE A 148 -20.76 5.00 -4.73
C ILE A 148 -21.74 5.76 -5.61
N PRO A 149 -21.52 5.86 -6.95
CA PRO A 149 -22.37 6.69 -7.80
C PRO A 149 -23.88 6.40 -7.70
N GLY A 150 -24.63 7.43 -7.30
CA GLY A 150 -26.09 7.37 -7.12
C GLY A 150 -26.47 6.90 -5.71
N ALA A 151 -27.77 6.78 -5.39
CA ALA A 151 -28.23 6.43 -4.04
C ALA A 151 -28.49 4.93 -3.81
N GLY A 152 -28.30 4.12 -4.85
CA GLY A 152 -28.63 2.69 -4.84
C GLY A 152 -27.44 1.81 -4.50
N LYS A 153 -27.66 0.49 -4.57
CA LYS A 153 -26.56 -0.48 -4.58
C LYS A 153 -25.63 -0.21 -5.76
N GLY A 154 -24.33 -0.33 -5.53
CA GLY A 154 -23.34 -0.41 -6.59
C GLY A 154 -23.38 -1.75 -7.33
N GLU A 155 -22.30 -2.00 -8.05
CA GLU A 155 -22.07 -3.23 -8.80
C GLU A 155 -20.59 -3.60 -8.71
N PRO A 156 -20.22 -4.89 -8.85
CA PRO A 156 -18.81 -5.25 -8.93
C PRO A 156 -18.11 -4.49 -10.05
N THR A 157 -16.94 -3.93 -9.76
CA THR A 157 -16.18 -2.97 -10.59
C THR A 157 -16.83 -1.59 -10.73
N GLY A 158 -17.82 -1.28 -9.88
CA GLY A 158 -18.40 0.04 -9.71
C GLY A 158 -17.36 1.03 -9.21
N LYS A 159 -17.48 2.29 -9.64
CA LYS A 159 -16.53 3.33 -9.26
C LYS A 159 -16.76 3.72 -7.80
N VAL A 160 -15.70 4.12 -7.13
CA VAL A 160 -15.78 4.77 -5.83
C VAL A 160 -15.37 6.22 -6.02
N GLN A 161 -16.20 7.16 -5.58
CA GLN A 161 -16.01 8.58 -5.81
C GLN A 161 -16.14 9.38 -4.51
N GLN A 162 -15.84 10.67 -4.56
CA GLN A 162 -16.26 11.58 -3.50
C GLN A 162 -17.59 12.24 -3.89
N TYR A 163 -18.45 12.43 -2.90
CA TYR A 163 -19.70 13.18 -3.09
C TYR A 163 -20.06 13.93 -1.81
N ARG A 164 -20.99 14.88 -1.89
CA ARG A 164 -21.51 15.52 -0.68
C ARG A 164 -22.04 14.46 0.29
N CYS A 165 -21.80 14.64 1.58
CA CYS A 165 -22.24 13.69 2.60
C CYS A 165 -23.78 13.67 2.72
N LEU A 166 -24.38 12.49 2.58
CA LEU A 166 -25.83 12.24 2.62
C LEU A 166 -26.15 11.08 3.60
N PRO A 167 -26.31 11.36 4.90
CA PRO A 167 -26.38 10.32 5.95
C PRO A 167 -27.69 9.53 6.02
N GLU A 168 -28.80 10.00 5.43
CA GLU A 168 -30.13 9.42 5.68
C GLU A 168 -30.55 8.33 4.69
N ASP A 169 -30.16 8.42 3.41
CA ASP A 169 -30.71 7.58 2.33
C ASP A 169 -29.71 7.38 1.19
N ASP A 170 -28.44 7.14 1.51
CA ASP A 170 -27.38 6.97 0.51
C ASP A 170 -26.49 5.75 0.78
N ASN A 171 -25.69 5.37 -0.19
CA ASN A 171 -24.73 4.26 -0.14
C ASN A 171 -23.36 4.68 0.42
N GLN A 172 -23.31 5.76 1.19
CA GLN A 172 -22.07 6.34 1.74
C GLN A 172 -21.68 5.79 3.13
N LEU A 173 -22.35 4.72 3.57
CA LEU A 173 -22.09 4.05 4.84
C LEU A 173 -21.17 2.86 4.64
N TRP A 174 -20.15 2.76 5.49
CA TRP A 174 -19.07 1.79 5.39
C TRP A 174 -18.87 1.07 6.71
N ASN A 175 -18.60 -0.23 6.63
CA ASN A 175 -18.18 -1.06 7.76
C ASN A 175 -16.67 -1.30 7.65
N LEU A 176 -15.94 -0.98 8.71
CA LEU A 176 -14.51 -1.19 8.87
C LEU A 176 -14.31 -2.54 9.56
N GLU A 177 -14.24 -3.60 8.77
CA GLU A 177 -14.20 -4.98 9.24
C GLU A 177 -12.77 -5.45 9.43
N VAL A 178 -12.34 -5.67 10.68
CA VAL A 178 -11.01 -6.23 10.98
C VAL A 178 -10.88 -7.63 10.39
N ARG A 179 -9.80 -7.84 9.61
CA ARG A 179 -9.45 -9.15 9.03
C ARG A 179 -8.23 -9.76 9.69
N TYR A 180 -7.29 -8.92 10.11
CA TYR A 180 -6.07 -9.30 10.81
C TYR A 180 -5.81 -8.26 11.90
N GLU A 181 -5.73 -8.69 13.15
CA GLU A 181 -5.62 -7.77 14.30
C GLU A 181 -4.26 -7.04 14.35
N ASP A 182 -3.18 -7.69 13.88
CA ASP A 182 -1.80 -7.28 14.18
C ASP A 182 -0.84 -7.33 12.97
N GLN A 183 -1.35 -7.50 11.74
CA GLN A 183 -0.52 -7.65 10.54
C GLN A 183 -0.20 -6.34 9.81
N GLY A 184 -0.84 -5.23 10.19
CA GLY A 184 -0.54 -3.93 9.63
C GLY A 184 0.80 -3.37 10.14
N PRO A 185 1.39 -2.38 9.44
CA PRO A 185 2.57 -1.69 9.91
C PRO A 185 2.39 -1.14 11.34
N GLY A 186 3.36 -1.40 12.22
CA GLY A 186 3.25 -1.01 13.64
C GLY A 186 2.32 -1.89 14.48
N GLY A 187 1.86 -3.03 13.95
CA GLY A 187 0.95 -3.94 14.66
C GLY A 187 -0.50 -3.47 14.66
N VAL A 188 -0.86 -2.55 13.76
CA VAL A 188 -2.23 -2.06 13.61
C VAL A 188 -3.10 -3.07 12.85
N PRO A 189 -4.43 -3.06 13.06
CA PRO A 189 -5.32 -3.94 12.32
C PRO A 189 -5.33 -3.67 10.81
N LEU A 190 -5.37 -4.74 10.02
CA LEU A 190 -5.77 -4.69 8.62
C LEU A 190 -7.27 -4.93 8.52
N VAL A 191 -7.95 -4.07 7.77
CA VAL A 191 -9.40 -4.10 7.60
C VAL A 191 -9.81 -4.30 6.15
N GLN A 192 -11.02 -4.78 5.96
CA GLN A 192 -11.80 -4.52 4.77
C GLN A 192 -12.76 -3.36 5.00
N ILE A 193 -12.86 -2.47 4.02
CA ILE A 193 -13.84 -1.38 4.02
C ILE A 193 -15.01 -1.85 3.15
N ARG A 194 -16.09 -2.32 3.79
CA ARG A 194 -17.27 -2.87 3.12
C ARG A 194 -18.39 -1.85 3.05
N ASN A 195 -18.96 -1.63 1.88
CA ASN A 195 -20.16 -0.82 1.72
C ASN A 195 -21.34 -1.47 2.47
N ALA A 196 -22.02 -0.72 3.33
CA ALA A 196 -23.08 -1.24 4.18
C ALA A 196 -24.37 -1.58 3.40
N LEU A 197 -24.57 -0.99 2.21
CA LEU A 197 -25.80 -1.16 1.42
C LEU A 197 -25.74 -2.36 0.48
N ASP A 198 -24.64 -2.54 -0.26
CA ASP A 198 -24.50 -3.63 -1.23
C ASP A 198 -23.57 -4.77 -0.79
N GLY A 199 -22.72 -4.55 0.22
CA GLY A 199 -21.81 -5.55 0.77
C GLY A 199 -20.54 -5.77 -0.06
N LEU A 200 -20.24 -4.93 -1.04
CA LEU A 200 -18.98 -4.93 -1.78
C LEU A 200 -17.88 -4.22 -0.98
N CYS A 201 -16.62 -4.56 -1.27
CA CYS A 201 -15.46 -4.02 -0.58
C CYS A 201 -14.69 -3.04 -1.47
N LEU A 202 -14.07 -2.06 -0.82
CA LEU A 202 -13.13 -1.14 -1.44
C LEU A 202 -11.91 -1.91 -1.98
N ASP A 203 -11.73 -1.86 -3.29
CA ASP A 203 -10.86 -2.75 -4.06
C ASP A 203 -10.04 -1.98 -5.09
N LEU A 204 -8.84 -2.46 -5.37
CA LEU A 204 -8.05 -2.01 -6.51
C LEU A 204 -8.06 -3.09 -7.59
N PRO A 205 -8.11 -2.73 -8.88
CA PRO A 205 -8.31 -3.69 -9.95
C PRO A 205 -7.18 -4.72 -10.00
N LYS A 206 -7.55 -6.02 -10.07
CA LYS A 206 -6.64 -7.18 -10.08
C LYS A 206 -5.97 -7.39 -8.72
N TYR A 207 -5.61 -8.62 -8.39
CA TYR A 207 -4.91 -8.98 -7.15
C TYR A 207 -3.57 -8.25 -6.92
N GLY A 208 -3.20 -8.08 -5.64
CA GLY A 208 -1.91 -7.57 -5.19
C GLY A 208 -1.62 -6.10 -5.56
N ALA A 209 -0.40 -5.67 -5.24
CA ALA A 209 0.06 -4.28 -5.35
C ALA A 209 -0.27 -3.60 -6.68
N ARG A 210 -0.80 -2.38 -6.62
CA ARG A 210 -1.09 -1.53 -7.77
C ARG A 210 -0.23 -0.26 -7.79
N PRO A 211 0.10 0.29 -8.98
CA PRO A 211 0.89 1.51 -9.09
C PRO A 211 0.08 2.74 -8.64
N LEU A 212 0.78 3.84 -8.37
CA LEU A 212 0.16 5.15 -8.12
C LEU A 212 -0.82 5.54 -9.24
N HIS A 213 -1.82 6.34 -8.90
CA HIS A 213 -2.95 6.75 -9.76
C HIS A 213 -3.89 5.61 -10.18
N THR A 214 -3.74 4.41 -9.63
CA THR A 214 -4.73 3.36 -9.82
C THR A 214 -6.05 3.79 -9.19
N ARG A 215 -7.13 3.72 -9.97
CA ARG A 215 -8.48 4.05 -9.52
C ARG A 215 -9.03 2.98 -8.57
N VAL A 216 -9.84 3.41 -7.62
CA VAL A 216 -10.46 2.55 -6.60
C VAL A 216 -11.87 2.18 -7.02
N TYR A 217 -12.26 0.93 -6.79
CA TYR A 217 -13.53 0.37 -7.20
C TYR A 217 -14.19 -0.38 -6.04
N GLU A 218 -15.41 -0.82 -6.27
CA GLU A 218 -16.03 -1.86 -5.48
C GLU A 218 -15.79 -3.23 -6.09
N PHE A 219 -15.56 -4.24 -5.27
CA PHE A 219 -15.55 -5.62 -5.72
C PHE A 219 -16.01 -6.59 -4.64
N THR A 220 -16.23 -7.84 -5.04
CA THR A 220 -16.57 -8.91 -4.10
C THR A 220 -15.47 -9.01 -3.05
N CYS A 221 -15.85 -8.97 -1.77
CA CYS A 221 -14.92 -9.00 -0.66
C CYS A 221 -14.04 -10.27 -0.65
N ASP A 222 -12.73 -10.07 -0.78
CA ASP A 222 -11.65 -11.03 -0.57
C ASP A 222 -10.69 -10.44 0.48
N GLY A 223 -10.88 -10.85 1.73
CA GLY A 223 -10.12 -10.30 2.86
C GLY A 223 -8.80 -11.02 3.12
N THR A 224 -8.17 -11.51 2.05
CA THR A 224 -6.85 -12.14 2.11
C THR A 224 -5.75 -11.17 1.72
N THR A 225 -4.52 -11.46 2.13
CA THR A 225 -3.34 -10.67 1.75
C THR A 225 -2.86 -10.92 0.32
N GLU A 226 -3.46 -11.88 -0.41
CA GLU A 226 -3.17 -12.10 -1.83
C GLU A 226 -3.89 -11.07 -2.71
N ASP A 227 -5.04 -10.57 -2.25
CA ASP A 227 -5.73 -9.45 -2.87
C ASP A 227 -5.21 -8.10 -2.34
N ASN A 228 -5.80 -7.00 -2.80
CA ASN A 228 -5.44 -5.64 -2.41
C ASN A 228 -6.59 -4.88 -1.75
N GLN A 229 -7.58 -5.60 -1.22
CA GLN A 229 -8.73 -5.04 -0.50
C GLN A 229 -8.46 -4.79 0.99
N LEU A 230 -7.25 -5.04 1.45
CA LEU A 230 -6.85 -4.76 2.83
C LEU A 230 -6.31 -3.34 2.96
N TRP A 231 -6.89 -2.62 3.89
CA TRP A 231 -6.57 -1.24 4.22
C TRP A 231 -6.20 -1.13 5.70
N TRP A 232 -5.48 -0.09 6.07
CA TRP A 232 -5.24 0.25 7.47
C TRP A 232 -5.32 1.75 7.68
N PHE A 233 -5.67 2.14 8.89
CA PHE A 233 -5.87 3.52 9.27
C PHE A 233 -4.63 3.99 10.03
N ASP A 234 -3.89 4.91 9.43
CA ASP A 234 -2.71 5.55 9.99
C ASP A 234 -3.13 6.90 10.58
N GLU A 235 -3.11 7.00 11.90
CA GLU A 235 -3.57 8.20 12.61
C GLU A 235 -2.53 9.32 12.49
N GLN A 236 -3.02 10.51 12.13
CA GLN A 236 -2.22 11.71 11.94
C GLN A 236 -2.32 12.61 13.17
N ASP A 237 -1.34 13.51 13.36
CA ASP A 237 -1.27 14.39 14.54
C ASP A 237 -2.53 15.27 14.77
N ASN A 238 -3.32 15.50 13.72
CA ASN A 238 -4.57 16.27 13.77
C ASN A 238 -5.81 15.43 14.09
N GLY A 239 -5.67 14.14 14.36
CA GLY A 239 -6.77 13.20 14.63
C GLY A 239 -7.50 12.70 13.38
N THR A 240 -7.01 13.03 12.18
CA THR A 240 -7.47 12.43 10.92
C THR A 240 -6.68 11.16 10.61
N TYR A 241 -7.07 10.45 9.55
CA TYR A 241 -6.41 9.23 9.14
C TYR A 241 -5.95 9.31 7.69
N TRP A 242 -4.73 8.83 7.44
CA TRP A 242 -4.41 8.28 6.12
C TRP A 242 -4.98 6.87 6.04
N ILE A 243 -5.84 6.62 5.05
CA ILE A 243 -6.36 5.27 4.75
C ILE A 243 -5.40 4.63 3.75
N ARG A 244 -4.62 3.65 4.19
CA ARG A 244 -3.50 3.12 3.41
C ARG A 244 -3.79 1.74 2.86
N ASN A 245 -3.46 1.53 1.59
CA ASN A 245 -3.57 0.23 0.95
C ASN A 245 -2.38 -0.67 1.33
N TYR A 246 -2.64 -1.78 2.02
CA TYR A 246 -1.60 -2.68 2.51
C TYR A 246 -0.78 -3.28 1.37
N ALA A 247 -1.44 -3.84 0.35
CA ALA A 247 -0.75 -4.53 -0.75
C ALA A 247 0.07 -3.58 -1.62
N SER A 248 -0.35 -2.33 -1.79
CA SER A 248 0.27 -1.36 -2.72
C SER A 248 1.40 -0.56 -2.08
N ASN A 249 2.18 -1.16 -1.18
CA ASN A 249 3.28 -0.53 -0.43
C ASN A 249 2.81 0.63 0.46
N ASN A 250 1.65 0.49 1.11
CA ASN A 250 1.13 1.45 2.10
C ASN A 250 0.89 2.87 1.54
N VAL A 251 0.54 2.97 0.25
CA VAL A 251 0.10 4.23 -0.39
C VAL A 251 -1.31 4.60 0.04
N CYS A 252 -1.65 5.88 -0.03
CA CYS A 252 -2.85 6.45 0.56
C CYS A 252 -4.01 6.48 -0.43
N LEU A 253 -5.23 6.33 0.09
CA LEU A 253 -6.46 6.68 -0.59
C LEU A 253 -6.51 8.20 -0.81
N ASP A 254 -6.80 8.61 -2.02
CA ASP A 254 -6.54 9.95 -2.53
C ASP A 254 -7.71 10.45 -3.39
N VAL A 255 -8.07 11.70 -3.20
CA VAL A 255 -9.02 12.41 -4.07
C VAL A 255 -8.22 13.01 -5.23
N PRO A 256 -8.59 12.74 -6.50
CA PRO A 256 -7.81 13.26 -7.61
C PRO A 256 -7.85 14.78 -7.71
N GLY A 257 -6.66 15.37 -7.79
CA GLY A 257 -6.51 16.81 -7.97
C GLY A 257 -6.37 17.48 -6.62
N ASN A 258 -5.35 18.33 -6.47
CA ASN A 258 -4.91 18.80 -5.16
C ASN A 258 -6.02 19.59 -4.42
N ARG A 259 -6.69 18.92 -3.48
CA ARG A 259 -7.84 19.45 -2.71
C ARG A 259 -8.99 19.87 -3.61
N ASP A 260 -9.18 19.15 -4.71
CA ASP A 260 -10.28 19.40 -5.65
C ASP A 260 -11.59 18.95 -5.00
N ASP A 261 -12.45 19.93 -4.76
CA ASP A 261 -13.74 19.74 -4.15
C ASP A 261 -14.83 19.47 -5.21
N ALA A 262 -14.50 19.13 -6.46
CA ALA A 262 -15.53 18.68 -7.39
C ALA A 262 -16.20 17.39 -6.89
N GLU A 263 -17.53 17.32 -7.01
CA GLU A 263 -18.26 16.08 -6.75
C GLU A 263 -17.97 15.05 -7.86
N GLN A 264 -18.14 13.77 -7.54
CA GLN A 264 -18.00 12.64 -8.46
C GLN A 264 -16.57 12.42 -8.99
N LEU A 265 -15.56 12.93 -8.29
CA LEU A 265 -14.17 12.58 -8.57
C LEU A 265 -13.91 11.14 -8.15
N HIS A 266 -13.51 10.31 -9.11
CA HIS A 266 -13.24 8.89 -8.90
C HIS A 266 -11.94 8.73 -8.11
N LEU A 267 -11.97 8.21 -6.89
CA LEU A 267 -10.79 8.10 -6.04
C LEU A 267 -9.68 7.28 -6.68
N MET A 268 -8.45 7.57 -6.26
CA MET A 268 -7.26 6.83 -6.65
C MET A 268 -6.40 6.53 -5.42
N ILE A 269 -5.31 5.78 -5.63
CA ILE A 269 -4.23 5.69 -4.65
C ILE A 269 -3.07 6.59 -5.05
N PHE A 270 -2.46 7.25 -4.08
CA PHE A 270 -1.32 8.12 -4.32
C PHE A 270 -0.33 8.14 -3.16
N THR A 271 0.81 8.79 -3.35
CA THR A 271 1.84 8.90 -2.31
C THR A 271 1.32 9.74 -1.15
N CYS A 272 1.37 9.17 0.05
CA CYS A 272 0.93 9.81 1.28
C CYS A 272 1.63 11.16 1.54
N THR A 273 0.85 12.20 1.77
CA THR A 273 1.27 13.56 2.11
C THR A 273 0.18 14.26 2.93
N ASN A 274 0.58 15.21 3.77
CA ASN A 274 -0.31 16.05 4.59
C ASN A 274 -0.60 17.41 3.94
N THR A 275 -0.09 17.63 2.72
CA THR A 275 -0.32 18.86 1.95
C THR A 275 -1.41 18.71 0.89
N ASP A 276 -2.00 17.52 0.78
CA ASP A 276 -3.00 17.13 -0.21
C ASP A 276 -4.29 16.64 0.47
N ASP A 277 -5.23 16.09 -0.27
CA ASP A 277 -6.54 15.60 0.17
C ASP A 277 -6.57 14.09 0.46
N GLN A 278 -5.58 13.61 1.20
CA GLN A 278 -5.44 12.18 1.55
C GLN A 278 -5.82 11.87 3.00
N GLU A 279 -6.18 12.89 3.77
CA GLU A 279 -6.63 12.77 5.16
C GLU A 279 -8.15 12.58 5.22
N TRP A 280 -8.59 11.65 6.07
CA TRP A 280 -9.99 11.22 6.20
C TRP A 280 -10.43 11.24 7.66
N ASP A 281 -11.62 11.79 7.91
CA ASP A 281 -12.34 11.63 9.16
C ASP A 281 -13.21 10.35 9.10
N ILE A 282 -13.25 9.61 10.20
CA ILE A 282 -14.27 8.58 10.43
C ILE A 282 -15.39 9.25 11.22
N VAL A 283 -16.55 9.44 10.59
CA VAL A 283 -17.67 10.17 11.20
C VAL A 283 -18.91 9.31 11.26
N ARG A 284 -19.68 9.45 12.35
CA ARG A 284 -21.00 8.82 12.43
C ARG A 284 -22.03 9.65 11.65
N PRO A 285 -23.05 9.02 11.04
CA PRO A 285 -24.05 9.73 10.23
C PRO A 285 -24.77 10.85 10.98
N GLU A 286 -25.04 10.66 12.27
CA GLU A 286 -25.67 11.66 13.15
C GLU A 286 -24.82 12.92 13.37
N ASP A 287 -23.51 12.83 13.22
CA ASP A 287 -22.57 13.93 13.48
C ASP A 287 -22.44 14.88 12.27
N ILE A 288 -22.82 14.45 11.05
CA ILE A 288 -22.79 15.27 9.82
C ILE A 288 -23.81 16.42 9.88
N GLY A 289 -24.96 16.25 10.55
CA GLY A 289 -26.02 17.26 10.65
C GLY A 289 -26.03 18.06 11.96
N GLY A 290 -25.29 17.62 12.99
CA GLY A 290 -25.34 18.18 14.34
C GLY A 290 -24.56 19.49 14.54
N SER A 291 -23.61 19.81 13.66
CA SER A 291 -22.71 20.97 13.84
C SER A 291 -23.38 22.34 13.65
N ALA A 292 -24.61 22.38 13.12
CA ALA A 292 -25.35 23.64 12.94
C ALA A 292 -26.10 24.15 14.20
N ARG A 293 -26.09 23.41 15.33
CA ARG A 293 -26.90 23.77 16.53
C ARG A 293 -26.14 24.18 17.79
N GLN A 294 -24.80 24.21 17.80
CA GLN A 294 -24.02 24.58 18.99
C GLN A 294 -23.36 25.97 18.94
N GLY A 295 -23.76 26.83 18.00
CA GLY A 295 -23.29 28.22 17.92
C GLY A 295 -24.42 29.23 18.12
N GLY A 296 -25.05 29.27 19.29
CA GLY A 296 -26.06 30.28 19.60
C GLY A 296 -26.79 30.06 20.91
N GLY A 297 -26.28 30.65 21.99
CA GLY A 297 -26.91 30.68 23.31
C GLY A 297 -25.97 31.23 24.37
#